data_AF-A0A661E5B4-F1
#
_entry.id   AF-A0A661E5B4-F1
#
_cell.length_a   1.000
_cell.length_b   1.000
_cell.length_c   1.000
_cell.angle_alpha   90.00
_cell.angle_beta   90.00
_cell.angle_gamma   90.00
#
_symmetry.space_group_name_H-M   'P 1'
#
loop_
_entity.id
_entity.type
_entity.pdbx_description
1 polymer ?
#
loop_
_entity_poly.entity_id
_entity_poly.type
_entity_poly.pdbx_seq_one_letter_code
_entity_poly.pdbx_strand_id
1 'polypeptide(L)'
;MKKSRLLGAVCVFTLALLATAVQASLIVPSGLSTGDKYHVIFVSSTTRDATSVNIADYDAHVQAAADAAGIGATINWRALGSTATVDAIDHLIPLFSDTNTVPIYNQNGLLVAPSLVDMFDGSGTLSAPVQYDESGNLLSTNVWTGTGTTGTASGTNYLGGGGGAGTQFVIFGNSWIYLSQTWVINAGGNFENSFSLYAVSQEFTVDAVPVPAAVWLFGSGLLGLIGMARRKETA
;
A
#
# COMPACT_ATOMS: atom_id res chain seq x y z
N MET A 1 -16.75 -3.54 -75.05
CA MET A 1 -16.36 -2.27 -74.39
C MET A 1 -16.57 -2.43 -72.88
N LYS A 2 -15.46 -2.42 -72.14
CA LYS A 2 -15.40 -2.51 -70.66
C LYS A 2 -15.95 -1.23 -70.03
N LYS A 3 -16.80 -1.35 -68.99
CA LYS A 3 -16.91 -0.32 -67.94
C LYS A 3 -17.06 -1.00 -66.58
N SER A 4 -15.91 -1.08 -65.90
CA SER A 4 -15.71 -1.45 -64.51
C SER A 4 -16.31 -0.41 -63.57
N ARG A 5 -16.99 -0.84 -62.51
CA ARG A 5 -17.16 -0.07 -61.28
C ARG A 5 -16.91 -0.99 -60.09
N LEU A 6 -15.66 -1.04 -59.66
CA LEU A 6 -15.26 -1.58 -58.36
C LEU A 6 -15.68 -0.54 -57.31
N LEU A 7 -16.65 -0.89 -56.45
CA LEU A 7 -16.92 -0.15 -55.23
C LEU A 7 -16.16 -0.85 -54.11
N GLY A 8 -14.96 -0.35 -53.79
CA GLY A 8 -14.20 -0.78 -52.63
C GLY A 8 -14.80 -0.17 -51.37
N ALA A 9 -15.50 -0.96 -50.57
CA ALA A 9 -15.89 -0.58 -49.22
C ALA A 9 -14.65 -0.69 -48.32
N VAL A 10 -14.08 0.46 -47.94
CA VAL A 10 -13.02 0.54 -46.94
C VAL A 10 -13.69 0.45 -45.57
N CYS A 11 -13.71 -0.74 -44.97
CA CYS A 11 -14.00 -0.91 -43.55
C CYS A 11 -12.79 -0.42 -42.74
N VAL A 12 -12.89 0.79 -42.20
CA VAL A 12 -11.96 1.24 -41.15
C VAL A 12 -12.40 0.58 -39.85
N PHE A 13 -11.76 -0.55 -39.50
CA PHE A 13 -11.80 -1.08 -38.14
C PHE A 13 -10.86 -0.23 -37.29
N THR A 14 -11.39 0.76 -36.58
CA THR A 14 -10.67 1.41 -35.48
C THR A 14 -10.51 0.39 -34.35
N LEU A 15 -9.32 -0.19 -34.26
CA LEU A 15 -8.92 -1.00 -33.11
C LEU A 15 -8.72 -0.06 -31.93
N ALA A 16 -9.76 0.12 -31.12
CA ALA A 16 -9.64 0.79 -29.83
C ALA A 16 -8.75 -0.10 -28.94
N LEU A 17 -7.52 0.32 -28.73
CA LEU A 17 -6.61 -0.29 -27.76
C LEU A 17 -7.17 0.02 -26.36
N LEU A 18 -8.05 -0.85 -25.86
CA LEU A 18 -8.45 -0.83 -24.45
C LEU A 18 -7.22 -1.27 -23.66
N ALA A 19 -6.44 -0.31 -23.15
CA ALA A 19 -5.47 -0.59 -22.11
C ALA A 19 -6.25 -1.10 -20.89
N THR A 20 -6.25 -2.41 -20.68
CA THR A 20 -6.72 -2.98 -19.42
C THR A 20 -5.70 -2.59 -18.37
N ALA A 21 -5.99 -1.54 -17.58
CA ALA A 21 -5.28 -1.34 -16.34
C ALA A 21 -5.48 -2.59 -15.49
N VAL A 22 -4.40 -3.31 -15.18
CA VAL A 22 -4.42 -4.33 -14.14
C VAL A 22 -4.73 -3.57 -12.85
N GLN A 23 -5.94 -3.71 -12.34
CA GLN A 23 -6.27 -3.13 -11.04
C GLN A 23 -5.55 -3.96 -9.98
N ALA A 24 -4.77 -3.28 -9.13
CA ALA A 24 -4.18 -3.94 -7.99
C ALA A 24 -5.30 -4.38 -7.05
N SER A 25 -5.21 -5.64 -6.59
CA SER A 25 -6.06 -6.11 -5.50
C SER A 25 -5.30 -5.89 -4.21
N LEU A 26 -5.98 -5.36 -3.20
CA LEU A 26 -5.43 -5.35 -1.85
C LEU A 26 -5.15 -6.78 -1.40
N ILE A 27 -3.96 -7.00 -0.80
CA ILE A 27 -3.57 -8.31 -0.29
C ILE A 27 -4.15 -8.54 1.10
N VAL A 28 -4.61 -9.78 1.37
CA VAL A 28 -4.86 -10.25 2.73
C VAL A 28 -3.63 -11.04 3.18
N PRO A 29 -2.87 -10.55 4.18
CA PRO A 29 -1.67 -11.24 4.65
C PRO A 29 -1.96 -12.66 5.14
N SER A 30 -1.06 -13.60 4.84
CA SER A 30 -1.18 -14.97 5.31
C SER A 30 -0.96 -15.06 6.83
N GLY A 31 -1.69 -15.97 7.49
CA GLY A 31 -1.55 -16.21 8.92
C GLY A 31 -2.47 -15.37 9.81
N LEU A 32 -3.25 -14.47 9.22
CA LEU A 32 -4.33 -13.79 9.91
C LEU A 32 -5.60 -14.65 9.91
N SER A 33 -6.31 -14.64 11.03
CA SER A 33 -7.61 -15.27 11.22
C SER A 33 -8.73 -14.27 10.98
N THR A 34 -9.94 -14.78 10.74
CA THR A 34 -11.13 -13.93 10.65
C THR A 34 -11.29 -13.06 11.89
N GLY A 35 -11.53 -11.77 11.67
CA GLY A 35 -11.65 -10.77 12.73
C GLY A 35 -10.33 -10.08 13.10
N ASP A 36 -9.18 -10.61 12.65
CA ASP A 36 -7.90 -9.95 12.87
C ASP A 36 -7.83 -8.64 12.09
N LYS A 37 -7.14 -7.67 12.68
CA LYS A 37 -6.96 -6.33 12.13
C LYS A 37 -5.55 -6.16 11.59
N TYR A 38 -5.40 -5.35 10.55
CA TYR A 38 -4.10 -5.07 9.96
C TYR A 38 -4.12 -3.77 9.15
N HIS A 39 -2.93 -3.25 8.87
CA HIS A 39 -2.69 -2.18 7.92
C HIS A 39 -1.80 -2.65 6.77
N VAL A 40 -1.93 -1.98 5.63
CA VAL A 40 -1.00 -2.08 4.50
C VAL A 40 -0.21 -0.78 4.34
N ILE A 41 1.08 -0.91 4.07
CA ILE A 41 1.99 0.19 3.72
C ILE A 41 2.63 -0.06 2.35
N PHE A 42 2.75 1.00 1.54
CA PHE A 42 3.47 0.97 0.26
C PHE A 42 4.37 2.19 0.08
N VAL A 43 5.27 2.15 -0.91
CA VAL A 43 6.05 3.32 -1.38
C VAL A 43 5.47 3.84 -2.69
N SER A 44 5.10 5.12 -2.79
CA SER A 44 4.41 5.63 -3.97
C SER A 44 5.27 5.54 -5.24
N SER A 45 4.69 5.03 -6.33
CA SER A 45 5.36 5.00 -7.65
C SER A 45 5.59 6.39 -8.24
N THR A 46 4.72 7.34 -7.86
CA THR A 46 4.82 8.75 -8.21
C THR A 46 5.63 9.51 -7.17
N THR A 47 6.33 10.55 -7.61
CA THR A 47 7.20 11.38 -6.76
C THR A 47 6.65 12.80 -6.64
N ARG A 48 7.07 13.50 -5.58
CA ARG A 48 6.81 14.92 -5.39
C ARG A 48 7.88 15.60 -4.58
N ASP A 49 7.92 16.92 -4.67
CA ASP A 49 8.72 17.76 -3.79
C ASP A 49 8.19 17.75 -2.34
N ALA A 50 9.05 18.23 -1.44
CA ALA A 50 8.80 18.38 -0.01
C ALA A 50 8.57 19.84 0.41
N THR A 51 8.03 20.69 -0.49
CA THR A 51 7.87 22.13 -0.24
C THR A 51 6.62 22.50 0.56
N SER A 52 5.60 21.63 0.59
CA SER A 52 4.35 21.93 1.29
C SER A 52 4.48 21.85 2.81
N VAL A 53 3.99 22.88 3.50
CA VAL A 53 3.92 22.89 4.97
C VAL A 53 2.72 22.12 5.52
N ASN A 54 1.81 21.66 4.65
CA ASN A 54 0.57 21.00 5.06
C ASN A 54 0.66 19.50 4.82
N ILE A 55 0.52 18.71 5.90
CA ILE A 55 0.57 17.24 5.82
C ILE A 55 -0.49 16.67 4.86
N ALA A 56 -1.65 17.33 4.78
CA ALA A 56 -2.77 16.89 3.94
C ALA A 56 -2.44 16.92 2.43
N ASP A 57 -1.49 17.75 2.00
CA ASP A 57 -1.07 17.74 0.60
C ASP A 57 -0.35 16.43 0.28
N TYR A 58 0.47 15.93 1.21
CA TYR A 58 1.18 14.65 1.07
C TYR A 58 0.20 13.47 1.10
N ASP A 59 -0.81 13.52 1.96
CA ASP A 59 -1.92 12.56 1.95
C ASP A 59 -2.61 12.53 0.58
N ALA A 60 -2.95 13.70 0.02
CA ALA A 60 -3.59 13.80 -1.28
C ALA A 60 -2.72 13.18 -2.40
N HIS A 61 -1.40 13.29 -2.32
CA HIS A 61 -0.48 12.67 -3.27
C HIS A 61 -0.51 11.14 -3.20
N VAL A 62 -0.38 10.58 -2.00
CA VAL A 62 -0.40 9.11 -1.85
C VAL A 62 -1.78 8.52 -2.12
N GLN A 63 -2.84 9.26 -1.79
CA GLN A 63 -4.21 8.89 -2.14
C GLN A 63 -4.41 8.88 -3.66
N ALA A 64 -3.91 9.89 -4.38
CA ALA A 64 -4.00 9.92 -5.84
C ALA A 64 -3.24 8.74 -6.50
N ALA A 65 -2.08 8.35 -5.94
CA ALA A 65 -1.37 7.15 -6.39
C ALA A 65 -2.21 5.89 -6.17
N ALA A 66 -2.79 5.72 -4.98
CA ALA A 66 -3.67 4.60 -4.65
C ALA A 66 -4.93 4.56 -5.53
N ASP A 67 -5.55 5.70 -5.81
CA ASP A 67 -6.71 5.83 -6.70
C ASP A 67 -6.36 5.37 -8.12
N ALA A 68 -5.20 5.79 -8.63
CA ALA A 68 -4.71 5.40 -9.95
C ALA A 68 -4.45 3.88 -10.06
N ALA A 69 -4.01 3.24 -8.97
CA ALA A 69 -3.82 1.79 -8.90
C ALA A 69 -5.12 0.99 -8.65
N GLY A 70 -6.24 1.67 -8.35
CA GLY A 70 -7.53 1.05 -8.06
C GLY A 70 -7.72 0.61 -6.61
N ILE A 71 -6.80 0.99 -5.71
CA ILE A 71 -6.85 0.66 -4.28
C ILE A 71 -7.18 1.86 -3.38
N GLY A 72 -7.52 3.01 -3.95
CA GLY A 72 -7.81 4.24 -3.19
C GLY A 72 -9.29 4.62 -3.08
N ALA A 73 -10.14 4.18 -4.01
CA ALA A 73 -11.52 4.70 -4.13
C ALA A 73 -12.40 4.57 -2.86
N THR A 74 -12.15 3.54 -2.05
CA THR A 74 -12.87 3.27 -0.79
C THR A 74 -11.94 3.15 0.41
N ILE A 75 -10.64 3.41 0.20
CA ILE A 75 -9.60 3.20 1.20
C ILE A 75 -8.89 4.53 1.39
N ASN A 76 -8.94 5.03 2.62
CA ASN A 76 -8.19 6.22 3.00
C ASN A 76 -6.72 5.86 3.20
N TRP A 77 -5.83 6.60 2.54
CA TRP A 77 -4.38 6.48 2.66
C TRP A 77 -3.79 7.77 3.22
N ARG A 78 -2.89 7.64 4.20
CA ARG A 78 -2.12 8.78 4.74
C ARG A 78 -0.64 8.62 4.43
N ALA A 79 0.02 9.73 4.14
CA ALA A 79 1.46 9.75 3.98
C ALA A 79 2.14 9.57 5.34
N LEU A 80 3.22 8.80 5.38
CA LEU A 80 4.11 8.78 6.54
C LEU A 80 5.15 9.88 6.36
N GLY A 81 4.97 10.96 7.12
CA GLY A 81 5.95 12.02 7.21
C GLY A 81 5.58 13.06 8.27
N SER A 82 6.57 13.85 8.67
CA SER A 82 6.38 14.92 9.66
C SER A 82 6.52 16.28 9.00
N THR A 83 5.69 17.23 9.40
CA THR A 83 5.82 18.67 9.09
C THR A 83 6.29 19.43 10.35
N ALA A 84 6.38 20.75 10.28
CA ALA A 84 6.73 21.59 11.43
C ALA A 84 5.77 21.45 12.63
N THR A 85 4.50 21.11 12.37
CA THR A 85 3.43 21.13 13.37
C THR A 85 2.70 19.79 13.50
N VAL A 86 3.06 18.80 12.69
CA VAL A 86 2.43 17.47 12.71
C VAL A 86 3.52 16.42 12.67
N ASP A 87 3.59 15.62 13.73
CA ASP A 87 4.45 14.44 13.78
C ASP A 87 3.81 13.27 13.02
N ALA A 88 4.62 12.45 12.35
CA ALA A 88 4.14 11.29 11.59
C ALA A 88 3.37 10.30 12.47
N ILE A 89 3.84 10.05 13.70
CA ILE A 89 3.14 9.16 14.62
C ILE A 89 1.73 9.67 14.94
N ASP A 90 1.59 10.95 15.31
CA ASP A 90 0.30 11.57 15.61
C ASP A 90 -0.62 11.60 14.39
N HIS A 91 -0.05 11.78 13.20
CA HIS A 91 -0.80 11.74 11.94
C HIS A 91 -1.33 10.34 11.62
N LEU A 92 -0.62 9.28 12.01
CA LEU A 92 -1.01 7.90 11.73
C LEU A 92 -1.93 7.31 12.81
N ILE A 93 -1.81 7.71 14.08
CA ILE A 93 -2.61 7.20 15.21
C ILE A 93 -4.12 7.07 14.89
N PRO A 94 -4.79 8.06 14.28
CA PRO A 94 -6.23 7.95 14.00
C PRO A 94 -6.63 6.84 13.02
N LEU A 95 -5.68 6.23 12.31
CA LEU A 95 -5.94 5.06 11.47
C LEU A 95 -6.05 3.77 12.31
N PHE A 96 -5.41 3.71 13.48
CA PHE A 96 -5.26 2.51 14.29
C PHE A 96 -6.30 2.49 15.41
N SER A 97 -7.01 1.37 15.56
CA SER A 97 -7.85 1.17 16.76
C SER A 97 -7.04 0.81 18.00
N ASP A 98 -5.86 0.20 17.81
CA ASP A 98 -4.84 -0.04 18.84
C ASP A 98 -3.44 0.06 18.22
N THR A 99 -2.66 1.00 18.73
CA THR A 99 -1.32 1.30 18.23
C THR A 99 -0.25 0.30 18.67
N ASN A 100 -0.56 -0.61 19.61
CA ASN A 100 0.40 -1.56 20.19
C ASN A 100 0.28 -2.97 19.64
N THR A 101 -0.81 -3.30 18.94
CA THR A 101 -1.09 -4.69 18.58
C THR A 101 -1.50 -4.90 17.13
N VAL A 102 -1.91 -3.84 16.41
CA VAL A 102 -2.35 -3.99 15.02
C VAL A 102 -1.15 -3.96 14.06
N PRO A 103 -0.84 -5.07 13.37
CA PRO A 103 0.33 -5.19 12.51
C PRO A 103 0.22 -4.41 11.20
N ILE A 104 1.39 -4.04 10.66
CA ILE A 104 1.55 -3.33 9.39
C ILE A 104 2.29 -4.24 8.42
N TYR A 105 1.73 -4.46 7.23
CA TYR A 105 2.27 -5.31 6.17
C TYR A 105 2.58 -4.51 4.90
N ASN A 106 3.55 -4.95 4.10
CA ASN A 106 3.73 -4.39 2.76
C ASN A 106 2.77 -5.03 1.74
N GLN A 107 2.73 -4.51 0.51
CA GLN A 107 1.85 -5.00 -0.57
C GLN A 107 2.11 -6.45 -1.01
N ASN A 108 3.23 -7.05 -0.59
CA ASN A 108 3.49 -8.48 -0.80
C ASN A 108 3.12 -9.35 0.42
N GLY A 109 2.43 -8.78 1.41
CA GLY A 109 1.94 -9.49 2.59
C GLY A 109 3.04 -9.83 3.62
N LEU A 110 4.22 -9.21 3.52
CA LEU A 110 5.29 -9.39 4.50
C LEU A 110 5.09 -8.43 5.68
N LEU A 111 5.29 -8.91 6.89
CA LEU A 111 5.19 -8.11 8.11
C LEU A 111 6.30 -7.05 8.13
N VAL A 112 5.91 -5.78 8.10
CA VAL A 112 6.82 -4.63 8.17
C VAL A 112 7.08 -4.26 9.63
N ALA A 113 6.02 -4.12 10.41
CA ALA A 113 6.10 -3.82 11.84
C ALA A 113 4.97 -4.53 12.60
N PRO A 114 5.24 -5.09 13.79
CA PRO A 114 4.19 -5.73 14.61
C PRO A 114 3.11 -4.75 15.11
N SER A 115 3.45 -3.46 15.23
CA SER A 115 2.50 -2.39 15.58
C SER A 115 3.03 -1.01 15.19
N LEU A 116 2.21 0.04 15.31
CA LEU A 116 2.64 1.43 15.12
C LEU A 116 3.70 1.84 16.15
N VAL A 117 3.53 1.40 17.41
CA VAL A 117 4.50 1.65 18.49
C VAL A 117 5.83 0.96 18.20
N ASP A 118 5.82 -0.29 17.72
CA ASP A 118 7.05 -1.01 17.36
C ASP A 118 7.75 -0.38 16.15
N MET A 119 6.99 0.16 15.19
CA MET A 119 7.56 0.87 14.03
C MET A 119 8.36 2.12 14.43
N PHE A 120 7.96 2.76 15.54
CA PHE A 120 8.52 4.01 16.04
C PHE A 120 9.08 3.90 17.47
N ASP A 121 9.60 2.73 17.83
CA ASP A 121 10.18 2.44 19.15
C ASP A 121 11.58 3.08 19.37
N GLY A 122 12.09 3.80 18.37
CA GLY A 122 13.41 4.40 18.36
C GLY A 122 14.53 3.49 17.84
N SER A 123 14.29 2.19 17.67
CA SER A 123 15.27 1.23 17.11
C SER A 123 15.55 1.47 15.62
N GLY A 124 14.55 2.01 14.91
CA GLY A 124 14.59 2.22 13.47
C GLY A 124 14.64 0.92 12.67
N THR A 125 14.37 -0.24 13.26
CA THR A 125 14.42 -1.54 12.57
C THR A 125 13.01 -2.02 12.21
N LEU A 126 12.85 -2.47 10.96
CA LEU A 126 11.63 -3.11 10.46
C LEU A 126 11.85 -4.62 10.31
N SER A 127 10.76 -5.38 10.35
CA SER A 127 10.77 -6.82 10.07
C SER A 127 10.90 -7.13 8.57
N ALA A 128 10.42 -6.22 7.72
CA ALA A 128 10.54 -6.27 6.26
C ALA A 128 10.59 -4.86 5.67
N PRO A 129 11.16 -4.68 4.47
CA PRO A 129 11.22 -3.38 3.80
C PRO A 129 9.87 -2.96 3.20
N VAL A 130 9.72 -1.66 3.01
CA VAL A 130 8.55 -1.03 2.38
C VAL A 130 8.85 -0.78 0.90
N GLN A 131 9.19 -1.85 0.18
CA GLN A 131 9.77 -1.79 -1.17
C GLN A 131 8.79 -2.10 -2.31
N TYR A 132 7.49 -2.16 -2.01
CA TYR A 132 6.46 -2.44 -3.00
C TYR A 132 5.59 -1.21 -3.18
N ASP A 133 5.31 -0.86 -4.44
CA ASP A 133 4.44 0.27 -4.78
C ASP A 133 2.95 -0.06 -4.65
N GLU A 134 2.09 0.93 -4.87
CA GLU A 134 0.63 0.79 -4.82
C GLU A 134 0.07 -0.26 -5.80
N SER A 135 0.85 -0.66 -6.80
CA SER A 135 0.51 -1.69 -7.78
C SER A 135 1.14 -3.06 -7.47
N GLY A 136 1.89 -3.17 -6.37
CA GLY A 136 2.59 -4.38 -5.94
C GLY A 136 3.92 -4.62 -6.66
N ASN A 137 4.46 -3.64 -7.39
CA ASN A 137 5.77 -3.77 -8.04
C ASN A 137 6.89 -3.42 -7.09
N LEU A 138 8.04 -4.08 -7.25
CA LEU A 138 9.26 -3.71 -6.53
C LEU A 138 9.75 -2.33 -6.95
N LEU A 139 9.94 -1.44 -5.98
CA LEU A 139 10.43 -0.09 -6.16
C LEU A 139 11.46 0.27 -5.08
N SER A 140 12.74 0.26 -5.46
CA SER A 140 13.84 0.76 -4.62
C SER A 140 14.07 2.24 -4.92
N THR A 141 13.79 3.11 -3.96
CA THR A 141 13.80 4.55 -4.14
C THR A 141 14.09 5.29 -2.82
N ASN A 142 14.43 6.57 -2.96
CA ASN A 142 14.45 7.49 -1.82
C ASN A 142 13.01 7.91 -1.48
N VAL A 143 12.74 8.08 -0.20
CA VAL A 143 11.39 8.35 0.30
C VAL A 143 11.42 9.52 1.25
N TRP A 144 10.67 10.58 0.94
CA TRP A 144 10.51 11.70 1.85
C TRP A 144 9.84 11.24 3.15
N THR A 145 10.41 11.64 4.29
CA THR A 145 9.82 11.36 5.61
C THR A 145 9.80 12.63 6.45
N GLY A 146 10.93 13.31 6.60
CA GLY A 146 11.07 14.40 7.56
C GLY A 146 10.94 13.93 9.02
N THR A 147 11.01 12.62 9.26
CA THR A 147 10.61 11.96 10.51
C THR A 147 11.82 11.28 11.16
N GLY A 148 11.85 11.26 12.49
CA GLY A 148 12.80 10.56 13.33
C GLY A 148 12.42 9.09 13.56
N THR A 149 13.31 8.30 14.20
CA THR A 149 13.02 6.89 14.51
C THR A 149 11.93 6.71 15.57
N THR A 150 11.54 7.79 16.26
CA THR A 150 10.44 7.85 17.23
C THR A 150 9.14 8.38 16.64
N GLY A 151 9.07 8.56 15.31
CA GLY A 151 7.86 9.04 14.62
C GLY A 151 7.59 10.55 14.75
N THR A 152 8.45 11.28 15.44
CA THR A 152 8.41 12.74 15.57
C THR A 152 9.20 13.41 14.47
N ALA A 153 9.01 14.71 14.23
CA ALA A 153 9.79 15.48 13.27
C ALA A 153 11.30 15.38 13.56
N SER A 154 12.11 15.20 12.51
CA SER A 154 13.56 15.08 12.63
C SER A 154 14.22 16.45 12.82
N GLY A 155 14.12 16.98 14.04
CA GLY A 155 14.62 18.32 14.39
C GLY A 155 14.01 19.39 13.49
N THR A 156 14.87 20.11 12.76
CA THR A 156 14.46 21.13 11.78
C THR A 156 14.49 20.62 10.35
N ASN A 157 14.44 19.31 10.07
CA ASN A 157 14.54 18.77 8.70
C ASN A 157 13.27 18.00 8.29
N TYR A 158 12.11 18.56 8.63
CA TYR A 158 10.77 18.05 8.32
C TYR A 158 10.24 18.51 6.94
N LEU A 159 9.16 17.89 6.47
CA LEU A 159 8.43 18.29 5.26
C LEU A 159 7.92 19.75 5.34
N GLY A 160 7.98 20.48 4.23
CA GLY A 160 7.59 21.89 4.17
C GLY A 160 8.73 22.88 4.38
N GLY A 161 9.97 22.44 4.22
CA GLY A 161 11.14 23.30 4.33
C GLY A 161 11.61 23.47 5.77
N GLY A 162 12.14 22.39 6.31
CA GLY A 162 12.87 22.33 7.57
C GLY A 162 13.53 23.64 8.03
N GLY A 163 12.93 24.29 9.03
CA GLY A 163 13.30 25.61 9.50
C GLY A 163 14.55 25.65 10.36
N GLY A 164 15.73 25.56 9.74
CA GLY A 164 16.99 26.04 10.28
C GLY A 164 17.56 27.10 9.35
N ALA A 165 17.94 28.26 9.89
CA ALA A 165 18.38 29.43 9.12
C ALA A 165 19.42 29.09 8.03
N GLY A 166 18.95 28.94 6.78
CA GLY A 166 19.77 28.81 5.58
C GLY A 166 19.88 27.41 4.95
N THR A 167 19.20 26.38 5.46
CA THR A 167 19.29 25.02 4.89
C THR A 167 17.94 24.45 4.51
N GLN A 168 17.63 24.47 3.21
CA GLN A 168 16.42 23.88 2.60
C GLN A 168 16.52 22.34 2.47
N PHE A 169 16.84 21.65 3.57
CA PHE A 169 17.03 20.20 3.56
C PHE A 169 15.92 19.48 4.35
N VAL A 170 15.41 18.40 3.77
CA VAL A 170 14.42 17.51 4.37
C VAL A 170 15.05 16.13 4.51
N ILE A 171 14.73 15.42 5.58
CA ILE A 171 15.17 14.04 5.74
C ILE A 171 14.37 13.12 4.81
N PHE A 172 15.09 12.21 4.16
CA PHE A 172 14.53 11.10 3.43
C PHE A 172 15.12 9.77 3.91
N GLY A 173 14.36 8.70 3.72
CA GLY A 173 14.78 7.32 3.92
C GLY A 173 14.88 6.54 2.60
N ASN A 174 14.94 5.21 2.69
CA ASN A 174 15.04 4.31 1.54
C ASN A 174 14.09 3.11 1.65
N SER A 175 13.33 2.85 0.59
CA SER A 175 12.26 1.83 0.60
C SER A 175 12.75 0.38 0.75
N TRP A 176 14.00 0.08 0.39
CA TRP A 176 14.54 -1.28 0.35
C TRP A 176 15.28 -1.70 1.64
N ILE A 177 15.62 -0.75 2.52
CA ILE A 177 16.37 -1.06 3.76
C ILE A 177 15.38 -1.28 4.91
N TYR A 178 15.67 -2.24 5.79
CA TYR A 178 14.80 -2.59 6.93
C TYR A 178 15.56 -2.95 8.21
N LEU A 179 16.83 -3.34 8.12
CA LEU A 179 17.65 -3.73 9.28
C LEU A 179 18.35 -2.55 9.97
N SER A 180 17.96 -1.32 9.66
CA SER A 180 18.49 -0.11 10.26
C SER A 180 17.56 1.08 10.02
N GLN A 181 17.79 2.18 10.75
CA GLN A 181 17.02 3.42 10.66
C GLN A 181 16.95 4.06 9.27
N THR A 182 17.74 3.61 8.28
CA THR A 182 17.85 4.28 6.98
C THR A 182 16.58 4.17 6.14
N TRP A 183 15.63 3.33 6.51
CA TRP A 183 14.29 3.33 5.90
C TRP A 183 13.55 4.65 6.16
N VAL A 184 13.84 5.32 7.28
CA VAL A 184 13.21 6.58 7.71
C VAL A 184 14.19 7.76 7.77
N ILE A 185 15.46 7.54 8.13
CA ILE A 185 16.52 8.56 8.22
C ILE A 185 17.78 8.05 7.52
N ASN A 186 17.93 8.37 6.23
CA ASN A 186 19.14 8.09 5.45
C ASN A 186 20.02 9.34 5.38
N ALA A 187 19.49 10.41 4.79
CA ALA A 187 20.21 11.66 4.57
C ALA A 187 19.25 12.84 4.40
N GLY A 188 19.81 14.05 4.28
CA GLY A 188 19.09 15.26 3.92
C GLY A 188 19.16 15.54 2.43
N GLY A 189 18.03 15.89 1.80
CA GLY A 189 17.95 16.30 0.39
C GLY A 189 17.30 17.67 0.23
N ASN A 190 17.63 18.39 -0.85
CA ASN A 190 16.97 19.66 -1.16
C ASN A 190 15.45 19.41 -1.30
N PHE A 191 14.64 20.16 -0.57
CA PHE A 191 13.17 20.02 -0.54
C PHE A 191 12.46 20.22 -1.90
N GLU A 192 13.11 20.80 -2.91
CA GLU A 192 12.62 20.92 -4.28
C GLU A 192 12.83 19.63 -5.09
N ASN A 193 13.66 18.70 -4.60
CA ASN A 193 13.82 17.39 -5.23
C ASN A 193 12.55 16.57 -5.08
N SER A 194 12.24 15.78 -6.11
CA SER A 194 11.09 14.89 -6.08
C SER A 194 11.48 13.47 -5.67
N PHE A 195 10.92 13.00 -4.56
CA PHE A 195 11.05 11.62 -4.07
C PHE A 195 9.68 11.00 -3.84
N SER A 196 9.64 9.69 -3.64
CA SER A 196 8.43 8.96 -3.28
C SER A 196 8.03 9.23 -1.83
N LEU A 197 6.84 8.77 -1.44
CA LEU A 197 6.35 8.80 -0.07
C LEU A 197 5.95 7.39 0.36
N TYR A 198 6.01 7.10 1.66
CA TYR A 198 5.31 5.95 2.18
C TYR A 198 3.84 6.30 2.42
N ALA A 199 2.95 5.34 2.18
CA ALA A 199 1.52 5.49 2.35
C ALA A 199 0.99 4.37 3.24
N VAL A 200 0.28 4.73 4.32
CA VAL A 200 -0.35 3.80 5.26
C VAL A 200 -1.85 3.86 5.07
N SER A 201 -2.47 2.69 4.90
CA SER A 201 -3.93 2.55 4.75
C SER A 201 -4.67 2.73 6.08
N GLN A 202 -5.98 3.00 6.00
CA GLN A 202 -6.90 2.73 7.08
C GLN A 202 -6.82 1.26 7.57
N GLU A 203 -7.33 1.01 8.77
CA GLU A 203 -7.38 -0.33 9.34
C GLU A 203 -8.34 -1.25 8.54
N PHE A 204 -7.87 -2.44 8.22
CA PHE A 204 -8.67 -3.51 7.65
C PHE A 204 -9.01 -4.55 8.72
N THR A 205 -10.10 -5.27 8.51
CA THR A 205 -10.45 -6.48 9.28
C THR A 205 -10.55 -7.65 8.31
N VAL A 206 -9.97 -8.80 8.67
CA VAL A 206 -10.06 -10.00 7.84
C VAL A 206 -11.48 -10.55 7.88
N ASP A 207 -12.18 -10.46 6.75
CA ASP A 207 -13.52 -11.00 6.61
C ASP A 207 -13.52 -12.53 6.57
N ALA A 208 -14.61 -13.13 7.07
CA ALA A 208 -14.85 -14.55 6.87
C ALA A 208 -15.13 -14.79 5.39
N VAL A 209 -14.27 -15.54 4.69
CA VAL A 209 -14.61 -16.02 3.34
C VAL A 209 -15.78 -16.99 3.48
N PRO A 210 -16.96 -16.71 2.89
CA PRO A 210 -18.07 -17.65 2.95
C PRO A 210 -17.63 -18.95 2.27
N VAL A 211 -17.64 -20.06 3.03
CA VAL A 211 -17.27 -21.37 2.48
C VAL A 211 -18.20 -21.64 1.28
N PRO A 212 -17.68 -21.87 0.06
CA PRO A 212 -18.51 -22.04 -1.11
C PRO A 212 -19.52 -23.16 -0.90
N ALA A 213 -20.74 -23.00 -1.42
CA ALA A 213 -21.77 -24.05 -1.43
C ALA A 213 -21.26 -25.40 -1.97
N ALA A 214 -20.19 -25.37 -2.77
CA ALA A 214 -19.47 -26.55 -3.25
C ALA A 214 -18.95 -27.47 -2.13
N VAL A 215 -18.51 -26.94 -0.97
CA VAL A 215 -18.07 -27.77 0.16
C VAL A 215 -19.25 -28.52 0.79
N TRP A 216 -20.40 -27.85 0.90
CA TRP A 216 -21.64 -28.48 1.34
C TRP A 216 -22.12 -29.53 0.33
N LEU A 217 -22.06 -29.23 -0.97
CA LEU A 217 -22.40 -30.17 -2.05
C LEU A 217 -21.48 -31.39 -2.08
N PHE A 218 -20.17 -31.19 -1.90
CA PHE A 218 -19.22 -32.31 -1.82
C PHE A 218 -19.46 -33.15 -0.57
N GLY A 219 -19.69 -32.52 0.58
CA GLY A 219 -20.02 -33.23 1.82
C GLY A 219 -21.31 -34.04 1.73
N SER A 220 -22.40 -33.43 1.24
CA SER A 220 -23.69 -34.12 1.09
C SER A 220 -23.67 -35.16 -0.03
N GLY A 221 -22.98 -34.87 -1.13
CA GLY A 221 -22.86 -35.77 -2.28
C GLY A 221 -22.08 -37.04 -1.92
N LEU A 222 -20.98 -36.91 -1.16
CA LEU A 222 -20.19 -38.05 -0.70
C LEU A 222 -20.98 -38.94 0.28
N LEU A 223 -21.69 -38.34 1.23
CA LEU A 223 -22.57 -39.07 2.15
C LEU A 223 -23.69 -39.80 1.41
N GLY A 224 -24.27 -39.16 0.39
CA GLY A 224 -25.25 -39.80 -0.49
C GLY A 224 -24.70 -41.01 -1.23
N LEU A 225 -23.49 -40.90 -1.79
CA LEU A 225 -22.80 -42.00 -2.49
C LEU A 225 -22.45 -43.17 -1.55
N ILE A 226 -21.98 -42.90 -0.33
CA ILE A 226 -21.68 -43.94 0.68
C ILE A 226 -22.98 -44.67 1.09
N GLY A 227 -24.07 -43.93 1.28
CA GLY A 227 -25.38 -44.52 1.57
C GLY A 227 -25.90 -45.41 0.44
N MET A 228 -25.68 -44.99 -0.81
CA MET A 228 -26.08 -45.74 -2.00
C MET A 228 -25.22 -47.00 -2.24
N ALA A 229 -23.92 -46.93 -1.91
CA ALA A 229 -23.01 -48.06 -1.98
C ALA A 229 -23.34 -49.15 -0.95
N ARG A 230 -23.65 -48.77 0.30
CA ARG A 230 -24.05 -49.71 1.36
C ARG A 230 -25.33 -50.48 1.04
N ARG A 231 -26.26 -49.84 0.33
CA ARG A 231 -27.52 -50.47 -0.10
C ARG A 231 -27.32 -51.64 -1.08
N LYS A 232 -26.18 -51.71 -1.77
CA LYS A 232 -25.89 -52.78 -2.73
C LYS A 232 -25.28 -54.03 -2.09
N GLU A 233 -24.84 -53.99 -0.84
CA GLU A 233 -24.30 -55.16 -0.15
C GLU A 233 -25.36 -55.95 0.64
N THR A 234 -26.60 -55.44 0.73
CA THR A 234 -27.69 -56.08 1.50
C THR A 234 -28.80 -56.69 0.63
N ALA A 235 -28.56 -56.85 -0.67
CA ALA A 235 -29.44 -57.54 -1.63
C ALA A 235 -28.65 -58.63 -2.34
#